data_AF-A0A537CIB9-F1
#
_entry.id   AF-A0A537CIB9-F1
#
_cell.length_a   1.000
_cell.length_b   1.000
_cell.length_c   1.000
_cell.angle_alpha   90.00
_cell.angle_beta   90.00
_cell.angle_gamma   90.00
#
_symmetry.space_group_name_H-M   'P 1'
#
loop_
_entity.id
_entity.type
_entity.pdbx_description
1 polymer ?
#
loop_
_entity_poly.entity_id
_entity_poly.type
_entity_poly.pdbx_seq_one_letter_code
_entity_poly.pdbx_strand_id
1 'polypeptide(L)'
;MVIAETEAEAERRGLEAHRKWSSHIHHLTRKLGRPDVHNTEPYAAESVHPLVTGTPRTALDKISEVLQKTGANYLLGVFSFGDLAPQHAMRSLELFRSEVMPKLKA
;
A
#
# COMPACT_ATOMS: atom_id res chain seq x y z
N MET A 1 -1.43 -1.18 -1.36
CA MET A 1 -2.26 -1.52 -0.17
C MET A 1 -2.35 -3.02 -0.06
N VAL A 2 -2.10 -3.57 1.13
CA VAL A 2 -2.27 -4.99 1.45
C VAL A 2 -3.14 -5.09 2.70
N ILE A 3 -4.28 -5.75 2.56
CA ILE A 3 -5.21 -5.98 3.66
C ILE A 3 -5.29 -7.48 3.91
N ALA A 4 -5.17 -7.89 5.17
CA ALA A 4 -5.29 -9.28 5.58
C ALA A 4 -6.08 -9.38 6.90
N GLU A 5 -6.33 -10.61 7.32
CA GLU A 5 -7.05 -10.95 8.55
C GLU A 5 -6.26 -10.54 9.81
N THR A 6 -4.93 -10.44 9.71
CA THR A 6 -4.04 -10.04 10.81
C THR A 6 -3.07 -8.94 10.38
N GLU A 7 -2.67 -8.11 11.33
CA GLU A 7 -1.67 -7.06 11.12
C GLU A 7 -0.34 -7.64 10.62
N ALA A 8 0.14 -8.70 11.28
CA ALA A 8 1.42 -9.33 10.97
C ALA A 8 1.47 -9.91 9.55
N GLU A 9 0.37 -10.52 9.08
CA GLU A 9 0.30 -11.07 7.73
C GLU A 9 0.28 -9.97 6.66
N ALA A 10 -0.50 -8.90 6.89
CA ALA A 10 -0.56 -7.77 5.98
C ALA A 10 0.80 -7.06 5.88
N GLU A 11 1.45 -6.82 7.02
CA GLU A 11 2.76 -6.17 7.10
C GLU A 11 3.84 -7.00 6.40
N ARG A 12 3.96 -8.30 6.74
CA ARG A 12 4.97 -9.19 6.14
C ARG A 12 4.86 -9.19 4.61
N ARG A 13 3.67 -9.45 4.08
CA ARG A 13 3.43 -9.49 2.63
C ARG A 13 3.63 -8.13 1.96
N GLY A 14 3.16 -7.06 2.61
CA GLY A 14 3.31 -5.70 2.12
C GLY A 14 4.77 -5.28 2.00
N LEU A 15 5.57 -5.55 3.03
CA LEU A 15 7.00 -5.20 3.04
C LEU A 15 7.80 -6.06 2.05
N GLU A 16 7.50 -7.35 1.90
CA GLU A 16 8.11 -8.21 0.88
C GLU A 16 7.84 -7.67 -0.53
N ALA A 17 6.58 -7.45 -0.89
CA ALA A 17 6.19 -6.93 -2.20
C ALA A 17 6.74 -5.50 -2.44
N HIS A 18 6.71 -4.66 -1.42
CA HIS A 18 7.22 -3.29 -1.50
C HIS A 18 8.73 -3.26 -1.76
N ARG A 19 9.52 -4.12 -1.08
CA ARG A 19 10.96 -4.24 -1.35
C ARG A 19 11.23 -4.60 -2.81
N LYS A 20 10.46 -5.53 -3.38
CA LYS A 20 10.58 -5.90 -4.79
C LYS A 20 10.26 -4.71 -5.71
N TRP A 21 9.14 -4.03 -5.46
CA TRP A 21 8.75 -2.84 -6.22
C TRP A 21 9.81 -1.72 -6.16
N SER A 22 10.29 -1.37 -4.96
CA SER A 22 11.35 -0.37 -4.76
C SER A 22 12.61 -0.72 -5.56
N SER A 23 13.03 -1.99 -5.52
CA SER A 23 14.18 -2.46 -6.30
C SER A 23 14.01 -2.26 -7.82
N HIS A 24 12.79 -2.39 -8.33
CA HIS A 24 12.50 -2.20 -9.76
C HIS A 24 12.49 -0.71 -10.15
N ILE A 25 11.89 0.15 -9.33
CA ILE A 25 11.83 1.61 -9.61
C ILE A 25 13.23 2.22 -9.65
N HIS A 26 14.14 1.73 -8.82
CA HIS A 26 15.53 2.18 -8.79
C HIS A 26 16.49 1.32 -9.63
N HIS A 27 15.99 0.36 -10.42
CA HIS A 27 16.86 -0.58 -11.12
C HIS A 27 17.87 0.12 -12.02
N LEU A 28 17.42 1.06 -12.85
CA LEU A 28 18.28 1.77 -13.81
C LEU A 28 19.21 2.77 -13.14
N THR A 29 18.77 3.46 -12.08
CA THR A 29 19.61 4.42 -11.34
C THR A 29 20.76 3.69 -10.68
N ARG A 30 20.47 2.60 -9.96
CA ARG A 30 21.47 1.76 -9.30
C ARG A 30 22.41 1.08 -10.31
N LYS A 31 21.87 0.55 -11.42
CA LYS A 31 22.68 -0.05 -12.50
C LYS A 31 23.68 0.94 -13.10
N LEU A 32 23.34 2.23 -13.14
CA LEU A 32 24.19 3.31 -13.65
C LEU A 32 25.04 3.98 -12.56
N GLY A 33 25.04 3.47 -11.32
CA GLY A 33 25.79 4.07 -10.20
C GLY A 33 25.28 5.45 -9.77
N ARG A 34 24.01 5.76 -10.04
CA ARG A 34 23.36 7.02 -9.67
C ARG A 34 22.55 6.87 -8.38
N PRO A 35 22.38 7.95 -7.59
CA PRO A 35 21.54 7.92 -6.40
C PRO A 35 20.09 7.61 -6.76
N ASP A 36 19.36 7.08 -5.78
CA ASP A 36 17.92 6.86 -5.87
C ASP A 36 17.19 8.20 -5.99
N VAL A 37 16.27 8.29 -6.96
CA VAL A 37 15.58 9.55 -7.32
C VAL A 37 14.32 9.79 -6.49
N HIS A 38 13.78 8.71 -5.90
CA HIS A 38 12.52 8.70 -5.18
C HIS A 38 12.73 8.18 -3.77
N ASN A 39 12.11 8.82 -2.78
CA ASN A 39 11.95 8.22 -1.46
C ASN A 39 10.97 7.05 -1.58
N THR A 40 11.43 5.86 -1.21
CA THR A 40 10.61 4.64 -1.15
C THR A 40 10.68 4.01 0.22
N GLU A 41 10.82 4.79 1.29
CA GLU A 41 10.61 4.26 2.64
C GLU A 41 9.13 3.85 2.77
N PRO A 42 8.80 2.60 3.14
CA PRO A 42 7.45 2.06 2.98
C PRO A 42 6.36 2.90 3.64
N TYR A 43 6.59 3.37 4.87
CA TYR A 43 5.56 4.07 5.66
C TYR A 43 5.77 5.58 5.76
N ALA A 44 6.78 6.12 5.08
CA ALA A 44 7.09 7.53 5.14
C ALA A 44 6.03 8.35 4.40
N ALA A 45 5.67 9.52 4.95
CA ALA A 45 4.62 10.37 4.38
C ALA A 45 5.04 10.96 3.02
N GLU A 46 6.34 11.16 2.84
CA GLU A 46 7.00 11.68 1.64
C GLU A 46 7.40 10.57 0.64
N SER A 47 7.08 9.31 0.94
CA SER A 47 7.27 8.20 0.01
C SER A 47 6.45 8.43 -1.26
N VAL A 48 7.01 8.10 -2.43
CA VAL A 48 6.29 8.26 -3.70
C VAL A 48 5.12 7.27 -3.84
N HIS A 49 5.11 6.22 -3.03
CA HIS A 49 4.01 5.27 -2.94
C HIS A 49 3.88 4.72 -1.51
N PRO A 50 3.29 5.49 -0.57
CA PRO A 50 3.19 5.08 0.82
C PRO A 50 2.41 3.77 0.95
N LEU A 51 3.04 2.80 1.60
CA LEU A 51 2.50 1.47 1.82
C LEU A 51 1.44 1.52 2.92
N VAL A 52 0.22 1.13 2.56
CA VAL A 52 -0.85 0.84 3.53
C VAL A 52 -0.93 -0.67 3.75
N THR A 53 -0.61 -1.10 4.96
CA THR A 53 -0.80 -2.47 5.45
C THR A 53 -1.66 -2.49 6.70
N GLY A 54 -2.47 -3.54 6.86
CA GLY A 54 -3.12 -3.89 8.11
C GLY A 54 -4.40 -4.71 7.94
N THR A 55 -5.17 -4.81 9.02
CA THR A 55 -6.54 -5.33 8.99
C THR A 55 -7.51 -4.39 8.28
N PRO A 56 -8.74 -4.80 7.93
CA PRO A 56 -9.74 -3.88 7.37
C PRO A 56 -9.99 -2.66 8.24
N ARG A 57 -9.97 -2.82 9.57
CA ARG A 57 -10.08 -1.70 10.52
C ARG A 57 -8.89 -0.74 10.38
N THR A 58 -7.66 -1.25 10.43
CA THR A 58 -6.46 -0.41 10.29
C THR A 58 -6.41 0.31 8.95
N ALA A 59 -6.83 -0.35 7.86
CA ALA A 59 -6.93 0.28 6.56
C ALA A 59 -7.99 1.40 6.54
N LEU A 60 -9.17 1.17 7.12
CA LEU A 60 -10.21 2.19 7.26
C LEU A 60 -9.70 3.40 8.04
N ASP A 61 -9.04 3.19 9.17
CA ASP A 61 -8.55 4.25 10.05
C ASP A 61 -7.52 5.12 9.30
N LYS A 62 -6.52 4.47 8.66
CA LYS A 62 -5.48 5.15 7.86
C LYS A 62 -6.06 5.94 6.68
N ILE A 63 -7.03 5.37 5.97
CA ILE A 63 -7.64 6.03 4.81
C ILE A 63 -8.52 7.19 5.27
N SER A 64 -9.31 7.00 6.32
CA SER A 64 -10.17 8.05 6.89
C SER A 64 -9.33 9.25 7.33
N GLU A 65 -8.20 9.01 7.98
CA GLU A 65 -7.26 10.05 8.37
C GLU A 65 -6.74 10.85 7.16
N VAL A 66 -6.34 10.16 6.08
CA VAL A 66 -5.88 10.82 4.85
C VAL A 66 -6.99 11.64 4.20
N LEU A 67 -8.20 11.09 4.10
CA LEU A 67 -9.34 11.79 3.50
C LEU A 67 -9.71 13.04 4.32
N GLN A 68 -9.71 12.95 5.65
CA GLN A 68 -9.97 14.09 6.53
C GLN A 68 -8.90 15.18 6.40
N LYS A 69 -7.62 14.80 6.31
CA LYS A 69 -6.51 15.76 6.18
C LYS A 69 -6.46 16.44 4.81
N THR A 70 -6.85 15.74 3.76
CA THR A 70 -6.65 16.21 2.38
C THR A 70 -7.91 16.78 1.73
N GLY A 71 -9.10 16.42 2.22
CA GLY A 71 -10.37 16.74 1.56
C GLY A 71 -10.56 16.02 0.23
N ALA A 72 -9.77 14.97 -0.05
CA ALA A 72 -9.88 14.21 -1.29
C ALA A 72 -11.27 13.58 -1.44
N ASN A 73 -11.82 13.65 -2.64
CA ASN A 73 -13.16 13.12 -2.97
C ASN A 73 -13.11 11.79 -3.72
N TYR A 74 -11.92 11.25 -3.99
CA TYR A 74 -11.71 9.91 -4.50
C TYR A 74 -10.39 9.32 -3.98
N LEU A 75 -10.28 8.00 -4.00
CA LEU A 75 -9.07 7.27 -3.63
C LEU A 75 -8.64 6.37 -4.79
N LEU A 76 -7.39 6.50 -5.24
CA LEU A 76 -6.76 5.54 -6.14
C LEU A 76 -6.01 4.48 -5.32
N GLY A 77 -6.57 3.28 -5.23
CA GLY A 77 -5.95 2.15 -4.53
C GLY A 77 -5.16 1.24 -5.46
N VAL A 78 -3.90 0.95 -5.12
CA VAL A 78 -3.09 -0.08 -5.80
C VAL A 78 -3.00 -1.32 -4.92
N PHE A 79 -3.57 -2.44 -5.37
CA PHE A 79 -3.60 -3.71 -4.62
C PHE A 79 -2.61 -4.75 -5.15
N SER A 80 -2.13 -4.58 -6.38
CA SER A 80 -1.18 -5.47 -7.04
C SER A 80 0.09 -4.70 -7.36
N PHE A 81 1.20 -5.07 -6.73
CA PHE A 81 2.50 -4.41 -6.90
C PHE A 81 3.64 -5.35 -6.48
N GLY A 82 4.86 -5.04 -6.94
CA GLY A 82 6.03 -5.87 -6.67
C GLY A 82 5.84 -7.29 -7.20
N ASP A 83 6.07 -8.26 -6.33
CA ASP A 83 5.83 -9.70 -6.55
C ASP A 83 4.71 -10.24 -5.64
N LEU A 84 3.79 -9.38 -5.19
CA LEU A 84 2.65 -9.83 -4.39
C LEU A 84 1.84 -10.87 -5.17
N ALA A 85 1.65 -12.05 -4.58
CA ALA A 85 0.93 -13.13 -5.25
C ALA A 85 -0.53 -12.73 -5.55
N PRO A 86 -1.08 -13.08 -6.73
CA PRO A 86 -2.39 -12.61 -7.18
C PRO A 86 -3.53 -12.89 -6.19
N GLN A 87 -3.50 -14.03 -5.50
CA GLN A 87 -4.51 -14.39 -4.49
C GLN A 87 -4.52 -13.42 -3.30
N HIS A 88 -3.37 -12.87 -2.92
CA HIS A 88 -3.27 -11.91 -1.81
C HIS A 88 -3.72 -10.51 -2.23
N ALA A 89 -3.43 -10.12 -3.48
CA ALA A 89 -3.96 -8.89 -4.06
C ALA A 89 -5.49 -8.95 -4.17
N MET A 90 -6.04 -10.07 -4.66
CA MET A 90 -7.49 -10.28 -4.74
C MET A 90 -8.13 -10.29 -3.36
N ARG A 91 -7.53 -11.00 -2.39
CA ARG A 91 -8.03 -11.01 -1.01
C ARG A 91 -8.06 -9.61 -0.38
N SER A 92 -7.01 -8.82 -0.61
CA SER A 92 -6.96 -7.42 -0.14
C SER A 92 -8.10 -6.59 -0.74
N LEU A 93 -8.37 -6.76 -2.05
CA LEU A 93 -9.45 -6.07 -2.74
C LEU A 93 -10.84 -6.49 -2.24
N GLU A 94 -11.06 -7.78 -1.98
CA GLU A 94 -12.31 -8.30 -1.41
C GLU A 94 -12.58 -7.73 -0.02
N LEU A 95 -11.58 -7.75 0.87
CA LEU A 95 -11.67 -7.17 2.20
C LEU A 95 -11.91 -5.66 2.14
N PHE A 96 -11.18 -4.95 1.26
CA PHE A 96 -11.41 -3.53 1.04
C PHE A 96 -12.86 -3.25 0.60
N ARG A 97 -13.35 -3.98 -0.41
CA ARG A 97 -14.70 -3.82 -0.94
C ARG A 97 -15.79 -4.09 0.10
N SER A 98 -15.64 -5.16 0.87
CA SER A 98 -16.69 -5.65 1.79
C SER A 98 -16.67 -4.98 3.15
N GLU A 99 -15.50 -4.57 3.66
CA GLU A 99 -15.37 -4.12 5.05
C GLU A 99 -14.91 -2.67 5.21
N VAL A 100 -14.24 -2.09 4.20
CA VAL A 100 -13.68 -0.73 4.26
C VAL A 100 -14.53 0.24 3.46
N MET A 101 -14.75 -0.02 2.17
CA MET A 101 -15.51 0.87 1.27
C MET A 101 -16.91 1.24 1.80
N PRO A 102 -17.71 0.34 2.39
CA PRO A 102 -19.05 0.70 2.87
C PRO A 102 -19.00 1.71 4.02
N LYS A 103 -17.95 1.67 4.86
CA LYS A 103 -17.78 2.57 6.01
C LYS A 103 -17.20 3.93 5.63
N LEU A 104 -16.51 4.02 4.50
CA LEU A 104 -16.02 5.29 3.94
C LEU A 104 -17.12 6.11 3.23
N LYS A 105 -18.22 5.46 2.85
CA LYS A 105 -19.36 6.07 2.16
C LYS A 105 -20.51 6.47 3.10
N ALA A 106 -20.43 6.05 4.36
CA ALA A 106 -21.40 6.37 5.41
C ALA A 106 -21.10 7.75 6.00
#